data_AF-A0A7K1S8T9-F1
#
_entry.id   AF-A0A7K1S8T9-F1
#
_cell.length_a   1.000
_cell.length_b   1.000
_cell.length_c   1.000
_cell.angle_alpha   90.00
_cell.angle_beta   90.00
_cell.angle_gamma   90.00
#
_symmetry.space_group_name_H-M   'P 1'
#
loop_
_entity.id
_entity.type
_entity.pdbx_description
1 polymer ?
#
loop_
_entity_poly.entity_id
_entity_poly.type
_entity_poly.pdbx_seq_one_letter_code
_entity_poly.pdbx_strand_id
1 'polypeptide(L)'
;MARFLLLLVCITLSQGVQAQWRLIYTSKDILAEESDTIHKITSIHSRGALSKYLIVHSSDQSKKRVLKKDIWGYIDGDNKLWRSYNKEFYMVTNYNGGWVEYAITRLVPDRPSQSFNLLLYSRTLDSRVYSNWMKAMGDLPQNYIVR
;
A
#
# COMPACT_ATOMS: atom_id res chain seq x y z
N MET A 1 -44.53 11.75 16.55
CA MET A 1 -43.42 12.53 15.98
C MET A 1 -42.04 12.14 16.53
N ALA A 2 -41.84 10.91 17.04
CA ALA A 2 -40.55 10.50 17.63
C ALA A 2 -39.70 9.57 16.73
N ARG A 3 -40.27 9.06 15.62
CA ARG A 3 -39.58 8.11 14.72
C ARG A 3 -38.63 8.78 13.72
N PHE A 4 -38.79 10.07 13.44
CA PHE A 4 -37.91 10.82 12.52
C PHE A 4 -36.59 11.25 13.17
N LEU A 5 -36.54 11.37 14.50
CA LEU A 5 -35.32 11.77 15.22
C LEU A 5 -34.28 10.64 15.34
N LEU A 6 -34.72 9.38 15.25
CA LEU A 6 -33.85 8.21 15.38
C LEU A 6 -33.05 7.90 14.10
N LEU A 7 -33.56 8.33 12.94
CA LEU A 7 -32.88 8.18 11.64
C LEU A 7 -31.73 9.18 11.46
N LEU A 8 -31.80 10.37 12.07
CA LEU A 8 -30.70 11.35 11.99
C LEU A 8 -29.47 10.97 12.83
N VAL A 9 -29.64 10.18 13.90
CA VAL A 9 -28.53 9.74 14.77
C VAL A 9 -27.73 8.59 14.15
N CYS A 10 -28.33 7.79 13.27
CA CYS A 10 -27.62 6.70 12.59
C CYS A 10 -26.74 7.21 11.42
N ILE A 11 -27.06 8.36 10.84
CA ILE A 11 -26.31 8.93 9.70
C ILE A 11 -25.04 9.65 10.17
N THR A 12 -24.94 10.06 11.45
CA THR A 12 -23.72 10.69 11.99
C THR A 12 -22.66 9.69 12.48
N LEU A 13 -23.00 8.41 12.60
CA LEU A 13 -22.07 7.34 13.01
C LEU A 13 -21.37 6.65 11.84
N SER A 14 -21.72 6.94 10.59
CA SER A 14 -20.85 6.65 9.45
C SER A 14 -19.74 7.69 9.38
N GLN A 15 -19.00 7.87 10.48
CA GLN A 15 -17.68 8.44 10.37
C GLN A 15 -16.90 7.45 9.52
N GLY A 16 -16.62 7.83 8.27
CA GLY A 16 -15.70 7.07 7.44
C GLY A 16 -14.48 6.79 8.29
N VAL A 17 -14.25 5.52 8.60
CA VAL A 17 -13.05 5.08 9.32
C VAL A 17 -11.90 5.52 8.44
N GLN A 18 -11.33 6.69 8.74
CA GLN A 18 -10.16 7.16 8.02
C GLN A 18 -9.09 6.10 8.26
N ALA A 19 -8.64 5.50 7.16
CA ALA A 19 -7.65 4.45 7.25
C ALA A 19 -6.40 5.00 7.93
N GLN A 20 -5.98 4.30 8.98
CA GLN A 20 -4.82 4.70 9.77
C GLN A 20 -3.56 4.34 8.98
N TRP A 21 -2.62 5.30 8.89
CA TRP A 21 -1.30 5.03 8.34
C TRP A 21 -0.65 3.90 9.14
N ARG A 22 -0.05 2.92 8.45
CA ARG A 22 0.48 1.74 9.12
C ARG A 22 1.73 1.22 8.43
N LEU A 23 2.75 0.88 9.22
CA LEU A 23 3.91 0.14 8.73
C LEU A 23 3.60 -1.35 8.72
N ILE A 24 4.01 -2.03 7.65
CA ILE A 24 3.83 -3.48 7.49
C ILE A 24 5.22 -4.10 7.45
N TYR A 25 5.55 -4.88 8.48
CA TYR A 25 6.86 -5.51 8.61
C TYR A 25 6.97 -6.78 7.77
N THR A 26 5.91 -7.58 7.72
CA THR A 26 5.82 -8.77 6.88
C THR A 26 4.52 -8.79 6.08
N SER A 27 4.49 -9.46 4.93
CA SER A 27 3.29 -9.59 4.09
C SER A 27 2.09 -10.21 4.82
N LYS A 28 2.33 -11.02 5.85
CA LYS A 28 1.29 -11.63 6.69
C LYS A 28 0.55 -10.60 7.54
N ASP A 29 1.20 -9.48 7.84
CA ASP A 29 0.62 -8.43 8.69
C ASP A 29 -0.34 -7.51 7.92
N ILE A 30 -0.47 -7.66 6.60
CA ILE A 30 -1.36 -6.81 5.77
C ILE A 30 -2.80 -6.83 6.28
N LEU A 31 -3.29 -7.98 6.75
CA LEU A 31 -4.65 -8.12 7.29
C LEU A 31 -4.72 -8.03 8.81
N ALA A 32 -3.59 -7.85 9.49
CA ALA A 32 -3.59 -7.69 10.95
C ALA A 32 -4.23 -6.36 11.34
N GLU A 33 -5.10 -6.38 12.34
CA GLU A 33 -5.61 -5.14 12.96
C GLU A 33 -4.49 -4.47 13.76
N GLU A 34 -4.40 -3.14 13.66
CA GLU A 34 -3.38 -2.40 14.40
C GLU A 34 -3.78 -2.29 15.87
N SER A 35 -2.88 -2.68 16.77
CA SER A 35 -3.12 -2.67 18.22
C SER A 35 -2.60 -1.41 18.93
N ASP A 36 -1.76 -0.60 18.27
CA ASP A 36 -1.19 0.59 18.87
C ASP A 36 -2.13 1.80 18.72
N THR A 37 -2.77 2.15 19.83
CA THR A 37 -3.67 3.30 19.94
C THR A 37 -2.96 4.56 20.44
N ILE A 38 -1.70 4.46 20.88
CA ILE A 38 -0.98 5.51 21.59
C ILE A 38 -0.06 6.28 20.62
N HIS A 39 0.69 5.58 19.77
CA HIS A 39 1.64 6.19 18.83
C HIS A 39 1.14 6.09 17.39
N LYS A 40 -0.03 6.66 17.12
CA LYS A 40 -0.64 6.60 15.80
C LYS A 40 0.22 7.30 14.75
N ILE A 41 0.51 6.60 13.67
CA ILE A 41 1.22 7.20 12.54
C ILE A 41 0.28 8.17 11.82
N THR A 42 0.78 9.36 11.53
CA THR A 42 0.04 10.44 10.85
C THR A 42 0.52 10.66 9.42
N SER A 43 1.79 10.33 9.13
CA SER A 43 2.31 10.33 7.76
C SER A 43 3.55 9.47 7.59
N ILE A 44 3.74 8.97 6.37
CA ILE A 44 4.94 8.24 5.95
C ILE A 44 5.48 8.84 4.65
N HIS A 45 6.77 9.20 4.63
CA HIS A 45 7.42 9.77 3.46
C HIS A 45 8.60 8.91 2.96
N SER A 46 8.50 8.44 1.72
CA SER A 46 9.50 7.55 1.09
C SER A 46 10.80 8.22 0.62
N ARG A 47 10.82 9.56 0.49
CA ARG A 47 11.98 10.36 0.03
C ARG A 47 12.60 9.85 -1.30
N GLY A 48 11.85 9.10 -2.11
CA GLY A 48 12.26 8.59 -3.43
C GLY A 48 13.18 7.37 -3.41
N ALA A 49 13.48 6.82 -4.59
CA ALA A 49 14.21 5.55 -4.79
C ALA A 49 15.64 5.54 -4.22
N LEU A 50 16.31 6.70 -4.16
CA LEU A 50 17.68 6.82 -3.67
C LEU A 50 17.77 6.80 -2.13
N SER A 51 16.67 7.08 -1.43
CA SER A 51 16.63 7.02 0.02
C SER A 51 16.54 5.57 0.51
N LYS A 52 17.36 5.23 1.51
CA LYS A 52 17.27 3.95 2.25
C LYS A 52 16.20 3.94 3.33
N TYR A 53 15.66 5.12 3.67
CA TYR A 53 14.77 5.32 4.81
C TYR A 53 13.42 5.89 4.39
N LEU A 54 12.39 5.49 5.14
CA LEU A 54 11.15 6.22 5.33
C LEU A 54 11.31 7.21 6.49
N ILE A 55 10.58 8.32 6.40
CA ILE A 55 10.34 9.22 7.52
C ILE A 55 8.92 8.99 7.99
N VAL A 56 8.76 8.62 9.25
CA VAL A 56 7.48 8.31 9.89
C VAL A 56 7.19 9.38 10.92
N HIS A 57 6.03 10.02 10.80
CA HIS A 57 5.52 10.99 11.75
C HIS A 57 4.39 10.37 12.54
N SER A 58 4.36 10.65 13.84
CA SER A 58 3.35 10.13 14.77
C SER A 58 2.53 11.27 15.38
N SER A 59 1.41 10.92 16.01
CA SER A 59 0.48 11.88 16.64
C SER A 59 1.09 12.66 17.80
N ASP A 60 2.10 12.09 18.47
CA ASP A 60 2.89 12.73 19.54
C ASP A 60 3.97 13.69 19.00
N GLN A 61 3.92 14.02 17.71
CA GLN A 61 4.91 14.84 16.98
C GLN A 61 6.30 14.19 16.87
N SER A 62 6.46 12.94 17.30
CA SER A 62 7.72 12.22 17.15
C SER A 62 7.98 11.91 15.67
N LYS A 63 9.27 11.83 15.34
CA LYS A 63 9.76 11.56 13.99
C LYS A 63 10.75 10.41 14.04
N LYS A 64 10.46 9.33 13.33
CA LYS A 64 11.31 8.14 13.25
C LYS A 64 11.81 7.91 11.83
N ARG A 65 13.07 7.46 11.72
CA ARG A 65 13.62 6.92 10.47
C ARG A 65 13.44 5.41 10.48
N VAL A 66 12.76 4.88 9.47
CA VAL A 66 12.55 3.43 9.32
C VAL A 66 13.27 2.98 8.05
N LEU A 67 14.08 1.94 8.14
CA LEU A 67 14.77 1.39 6.97
C LEU A 67 13.78 0.70 6.05
N LYS A 68 13.80 1.01 4.76
CA LYS A 68 12.93 0.38 3.76
C LYS A 68 13.12 -1.13 3.66
N LYS A 69 14.32 -1.63 3.96
CA LYS A 69 14.66 -3.05 3.96
C LYS A 69 14.10 -3.83 5.16
N ASP A 70 13.69 -3.12 6.22
CA ASP A 70 13.21 -3.73 7.47
C ASP A 70 11.68 -3.83 7.48
N ILE A 71 11.01 -3.42 6.40
CA ILE A 71 9.57 -3.48 6.24
C ILE A 71 9.22 -4.14 4.91
N TRP A 72 8.04 -4.75 4.86
CA TRP A 72 7.43 -5.18 3.61
C TRP A 72 6.81 -4.00 2.87
N GLY A 73 6.18 -3.06 3.58
CA GLY A 73 5.43 -1.97 2.98
C GLY A 73 4.75 -1.06 4.00
N TYR A 74 3.76 -0.29 3.54
CA TYR A 74 2.90 0.50 4.42
C TYR A 74 1.51 0.71 3.82
N ILE A 75 0.55 1.08 4.66
CA ILE A 75 -0.75 1.63 4.24
C ILE A 75 -0.72 3.14 4.46
N ASP A 76 -1.18 3.90 3.46
CA ASP A 76 -1.30 5.35 3.57
C ASP A 76 -2.67 5.80 4.14
N GLY A 77 -2.82 7.10 4.34
CA GLY A 77 -4.07 7.68 4.86
C GLY A 77 -5.29 7.51 3.93
N ASP A 78 -5.08 7.10 2.68
CA ASP A 78 -6.14 6.79 1.71
C ASP A 78 -6.46 5.28 1.66
N ASN A 79 -5.94 4.51 2.62
CA ASN A 79 -6.02 3.05 2.65
C ASN A 79 -5.32 2.33 1.48
N LYS A 80 -4.39 2.99 0.79
CA LYS A 80 -3.65 2.36 -0.31
C LYS A 80 -2.49 1.58 0.27
N LEU A 81 -2.34 0.34 -0.20
CA LEU A 81 -1.24 -0.54 0.19
C LEU A 81 -0.04 -0.30 -0.72
N TRP A 82 1.11 0.00 -0.12
CA TRP A 82 2.36 0.27 -0.83
C TRP A 82 3.42 -0.77 -0.46
N ARG A 83 3.85 -1.56 -1.43
CA ARG A 83 4.92 -2.56 -1.25
C ARG A 83 6.28 -1.92 -1.44
N SER A 84 7.20 -2.11 -0.50
CA SER A 84 8.61 -1.78 -0.69
C SER A 84 9.29 -2.87 -1.51
N TYR A 85 9.93 -2.49 -2.61
CA TYR A 85 10.71 -3.42 -3.44
C TYR A 85 11.79 -2.65 -4.21
N ASN A 86 13.01 -3.17 -4.27
CA ASN A 86 14.15 -2.51 -4.94
C ASN A 86 14.32 -1.01 -4.59
N LYS A 87 14.11 -0.64 -3.31
CA LYS A 87 14.18 0.73 -2.75
C LYS A 87 13.06 1.69 -3.19
N GLU A 88 12.12 1.23 -4.00
CA GLU A 88 10.93 1.95 -4.41
C GLU A 88 9.69 1.46 -3.67
N PHE A 89 8.57 2.16 -3.87
CA PHE A 89 7.26 1.73 -3.41
C PHE A 89 6.31 1.60 -4.59
N TYR A 90 5.69 0.43 -4.70
CA TYR A 90 4.71 0.11 -5.72
C TYR A 90 3.34 0.01 -5.06
N MET A 91 2.35 0.75 -5.57
CA MET A 91 0.99 0.70 -5.05
C MET A 91 0.37 -0.63 -5.47
N VAL A 92 -0.16 -1.40 -4.54
CA VAL A 92 -0.95 -2.61 -4.84
C VAL A 92 -2.30 -2.18 -5.39
N THR A 93 -2.60 -2.58 -6.61
CA THR A 93 -3.88 -2.27 -7.27
C THR A 93 -4.87 -3.42 -7.19
N ASN A 94 -4.36 -4.66 -7.14
CA ASN A 94 -5.17 -5.87 -7.05
C ASN A 94 -4.39 -6.97 -6.34
N TYR A 95 -5.07 -7.74 -5.49
CA TYR A 95 -4.55 -8.98 -4.90
C TYR A 95 -5.70 -9.94 -4.63
N ASN A 96 -5.63 -11.15 -5.20
CA ASN A 96 -6.69 -12.15 -5.09
C ASN A 96 -6.22 -13.49 -4.49
N GLY A 97 -5.03 -13.53 -3.87
CA GLY A 97 -4.41 -14.76 -3.37
C GLY A 97 -3.65 -15.57 -4.43
N GLY A 98 -3.92 -15.36 -5.72
CA GLY A 98 -3.23 -15.99 -6.85
C GLY A 98 -2.12 -15.13 -7.46
N TRP A 99 -2.30 -13.80 -7.49
CA TRP A 99 -1.28 -12.87 -7.95
C TRP A 99 -1.51 -11.49 -7.36
N VAL A 100 -0.51 -10.63 -7.51
CA VAL A 100 -0.56 -9.22 -7.13
C VAL A 100 -0.28 -8.36 -8.36
N GLU A 101 -1.09 -7.34 -8.54
CA GLU A 101 -0.87 -6.25 -9.50
C GLU A 101 -0.39 -5.01 -8.75
N TYR A 102 0.53 -4.29 -9.36
CA TYR A 102 1.02 -3.03 -8.85
C TYR A 102 0.98 -1.93 -9.90
N ALA A 103 0.86 -0.70 -9.44
CA ALA A 103 1.08 0.49 -10.25
C ALA A 103 2.22 1.34 -9.65
N ILE A 104 2.98 1.95 -10.56
CA ILE A 104 3.93 3.00 -10.21
C ILE A 104 3.92 4.10 -11.27
N THR A 105 3.87 5.34 -10.82
CA THR A 105 3.96 6.50 -11.70
C THR A 105 5.40 6.71 -12.12
N ARG A 106 5.63 6.79 -13.43
CA ARG A 106 6.92 7.07 -14.06
C ARG A 106 6.81 8.37 -14.85
N LEU A 107 7.90 9.13 -14.86
CA LEU A 107 8.00 10.28 -15.76
C LEU A 107 8.34 9.79 -17.17
N VAL A 108 7.79 10.46 -18.18
CA VAL A 108 8.16 10.22 -19.57
C VAL A 108 9.58 10.78 -19.78
N PRO A 109 10.52 9.98 -20.31
CA PRO A 109 11.84 10.48 -20.70
C PRO A 109 11.69 11.71 -21.61
N ASP A 110 12.51 12.73 -21.39
CA ASP A 110 12.52 13.98 -22.18
C ASP A 110 11.25 14.85 -22.09
N ARG A 111 10.26 14.47 -21.26
CA ARG A 111 9.03 15.24 -21.03
C ARG A 111 8.68 15.27 -19.54
N PRO A 112 9.35 16.12 -18.73
CA PRO A 112 9.24 16.10 -17.27
C PRO A 112 7.86 16.47 -16.72
N SER A 113 6.99 17.09 -17.54
CA SER A 113 5.59 17.39 -17.19
C SER A 113 4.62 16.22 -17.45
N GLN A 114 5.09 15.14 -18.10
CA GLN A 114 4.25 13.99 -18.44
C GLN A 114 4.63 12.79 -17.58
N SER A 115 3.61 12.07 -17.13
CA SER A 115 3.78 10.82 -16.39
C SER A 115 2.83 9.75 -16.90
N PHE A 116 3.22 8.49 -16.71
CA PHE A 116 2.40 7.33 -17.02
C PHE A 116 2.42 6.34 -15.85
N ASN A 117 1.35 5.58 -15.70
CA ASN A 117 1.31 4.49 -14.73
C ASN A 117 1.80 3.21 -15.37
N LEU A 118 2.90 2.67 -14.85
CA LEU A 118 3.42 1.37 -15.24
C LEU A 118 2.76 0.29 -14.39
N LEU A 119 2.09 -0.66 -15.04
CA LEU A 119 1.57 -1.86 -14.40
C LEU A 119 2.66 -2.93 -14.24
N LEU A 120 2.70 -3.55 -13.07
CA LEU A 120 3.65 -4.59 -12.71
C LEU A 120 2.93 -5.74 -12.00
N TYR A 121 3.59 -6.89 -11.93
CA TYR A 121 2.97 -8.15 -11.50
C TYR A 121 3.91 -8.98 -10.64
N SER A 122 3.35 -9.74 -9.71
CA SER A 122 4.06 -10.80 -9.00
C SER A 122 3.11 -11.94 -8.63
N ARG A 123 3.64 -13.15 -8.45
CA ARG A 123 2.85 -14.33 -8.10
C ARG A 123 2.31 -14.29 -6.68
N THR A 124 3.10 -13.79 -5.74
CA THR A 124 2.71 -13.61 -4.33
C THR A 124 3.22 -12.25 -3.85
N LEU A 125 2.71 -11.80 -2.71
CA LEU A 125 3.15 -10.56 -2.05
C LEU A 125 4.65 -10.51 -1.78
N ASP A 126 5.35 -11.65 -1.72
CA ASP A 126 6.78 -11.75 -1.46
C ASP A 126 7.61 -12.15 -2.69
N SER A 127 6.97 -12.53 -3.79
CA SER A 127 7.65 -12.92 -5.03
C SER A 127 8.29 -11.72 -5.74
N ARG A 128 9.24 -12.00 -6.64
CA ARG A 128 9.85 -11.01 -7.53
C ARG A 128 8.78 -10.27 -8.35
N VAL A 129 8.97 -8.96 -8.52
CA VAL A 129 8.10 -8.09 -9.32
C VAL A 129 8.59 -8.04 -10.77
N TYR A 130 7.68 -8.13 -11.73
CA TYR A 130 7.94 -8.10 -13.17
C TYR A 130 7.02 -7.12 -13.88
N SER A 131 7.49 -6.54 -14.99
CA SER A 131 6.66 -5.73 -15.90
C SER A 131 5.84 -6.56 -16.90
N ASN A 132 6.07 -7.88 -16.95
CA ASN A 132 5.41 -8.79 -17.87
C ASN A 132 4.65 -9.85 -17.08
N TRP A 133 3.36 -9.99 -17.39
CA TRP A 133 2.44 -10.94 -16.76
C TRP A 133 2.88 -12.40 -16.93
N MET A 134 3.15 -12.83 -18.17
CA MET A 134 3.57 -14.20 -18.46
C MET A 134 4.84 -14.57 -17.69
N LYS A 135 5.77 -13.61 -17.55
CA LYS A 135 6.98 -13.82 -16.74
C LYS A 135 6.68 -13.93 -15.25
N ALA A 136 5.74 -13.14 -14.74
CA ALA A 136 5.33 -13.21 -13.34
C ALA A 136 4.62 -14.53 -13.00
N MET A 137 3.94 -15.13 -13.98
CA MET A 137 3.17 -16.37 -13.83
C MET A 137 3.87 -17.61 -14.41
N GLY A 138 5.10 -17.48 -14.91
CA GLY A 138 5.77 -18.51 -15.72
C GLY A 138 5.99 -19.84 -15.02
N ASP A 139 5.97 -19.86 -13.68
CA ASP A 139 6.11 -21.06 -12.87
C ASP A 139 4.78 -21.83 -12.70
N LEU A 140 3.66 -21.29 -13.20
CA LEU A 140 2.37 -21.97 -13.19
C LEU A 140 2.21 -22.85 -14.45
N PRO A 141 1.75 -24.10 -14.29
CA PRO A 141 1.31 -24.87 -15.45
C PRO A 141 0.13 -24.14 -16.12
N GLN A 142 0.15 -24.13 -17.46
CA GLN A 142 -0.62 -23.23 -18.33
C GLN A 142 -2.15 -23.28 -18.14
N ASN A 143 -2.63 -24.33 -17.49
CA ASN A 143 -4.02 -24.62 -17.15
C ASN A 143 -4.55 -23.91 -15.87
N TYR A 144 -3.72 -23.18 -15.13
CA TYR A 144 -4.13 -22.48 -13.89
C TYR A 144 -4.27 -20.96 -14.03
N ILE A 145 -4.11 -20.40 -15.24
CA ILE A 145 -4.20 -18.96 -15.47
C ILE A 145 -5.61 -18.61 -15.95
N VAL A 146 -6.51 -18.29 -15.03
CA VAL A 146 -7.83 -17.72 -15.34
C VAL A 146 -7.82 -16.24 -14.98
N ARG A 147 -8.17 -15.39 -15.95
CA ARG A 147 -8.24 -13.93 -15.81
C ARG A 147 -9.68 -13.50 -15.59
#